data_AF-A0A2N0XDF1-F1
#
_entry.id   AF-A0A2N0XDF1-F1
#
_cell.length_a   1.000
_cell.length_b   1.000
_cell.length_c   1.000
_cell.angle_alpha   90.00
_cell.angle_beta   90.00
_cell.angle_gamma   90.00
#
_symmetry.space_group_name_H-M   'P 1'
#
loop_
_entity.id
_entity.type
_entity.pdbx_description
1 polymer ?
#
loop_
_entity_poly.entity_id
_entity_poly.type
_entity_poly.pdbx_seq_one_letter_code
_entity_poly.pdbx_strand_id
1 'polypeptide(L)'
;MSTKKNFWFLSLLVCSIFQAQTLNLYGGADQDQYLGCLNCDTFDRNSIWNKFGDYGNILSSKSIWNSNGNYGSTLSTYSPWSDYASYPPVIIDQDGNFYGFLTLNTYKSDRSNLELAMILCKYHEDIKKDLSGWYDRLFRQYPY
;
A
#
# COMPACT_ATOMS: atom_id res chain seq x y z
N MET A 1 33.22 55.52 22.43
CA MET A 1 33.21 54.10 21.99
C MET A 1 32.57 53.26 23.08
N SER A 2 31.38 52.71 22.84
CA SER A 2 30.93 51.41 23.37
C SER A 2 29.49 51.19 22.91
N THR A 3 29.33 50.47 21.81
CA THR A 3 28.01 50.01 21.31
C THR A 3 27.71 48.65 21.94
N LYS A 4 26.65 48.58 22.75
CA LYS A 4 26.11 47.32 23.28
C LYS A 4 25.61 46.47 22.10
N LYS A 5 26.19 45.28 21.94
CA LYS A 5 25.69 44.25 21.01
C LYS A 5 24.54 43.51 21.70
N ASN A 6 23.31 43.80 21.29
CA ASN A 6 22.14 43.02 21.68
C ASN A 6 22.08 41.76 20.79
N PHE A 7 22.32 40.61 21.38
CA PHE A 7 22.17 39.31 20.73
C PHE A 7 20.70 38.90 20.80
N TRP A 8 19.97 39.07 19.69
CA TRP A 8 18.62 38.54 19.55
C TRP A 8 18.73 37.08 19.11
N PHE A 9 18.52 36.14 20.03
CA PHE A 9 18.34 34.73 19.69
C PHE A 9 16.95 34.54 19.11
N LEU A 10 16.86 34.47 17.78
CA LEU A 10 15.64 34.11 17.06
C LEU A 10 15.52 32.59 17.08
N SER A 11 14.74 32.05 18.03
CA SER A 11 14.42 30.62 18.09
C SER A 11 13.44 30.28 16.96
N LEU A 12 13.95 29.71 15.87
CA LEU A 12 13.13 29.20 14.76
C LEU A 12 12.51 27.86 15.19
N LEU A 13 11.22 27.85 15.53
CA LEU A 13 10.50 26.62 15.84
C LEU A 13 10.12 25.93 14.52
N VAL A 14 10.94 24.97 14.07
CA VAL A 14 10.63 24.14 12.91
C VAL A 14 9.60 23.10 13.33
N CYS A 15 8.34 23.34 12.97
CA CYS A 15 7.27 22.35 13.14
C CYS A 15 7.31 21.39 11.95
N SER A 16 7.97 20.24 12.09
CA SER A 16 7.97 19.19 11.06
C SER A 16 6.60 18.52 11.04
N ILE A 17 5.85 18.73 9.96
CA ILE A 17 4.59 18.04 9.73
C ILE A 17 4.95 16.60 9.31
N PHE A 18 4.85 15.65 10.23
CA PHE A 18 4.96 14.23 9.89
C PHE A 18 3.70 13.81 9.12
N GLN A 19 3.79 13.78 7.79
CA GLN A 19 2.79 13.13 6.95
C GLN A 19 3.00 11.61 7.01
N ALA A 20 1.94 10.84 7.18
CA ALA A 20 2.02 9.39 7.09
C ALA A 20 2.40 8.99 5.66
N GLN A 21 3.44 8.18 5.51
CA GLN A 21 3.89 7.70 4.22
C GLN A 21 2.78 6.88 3.55
N THR A 22 2.35 7.29 2.35
CA THR A 22 1.34 6.56 1.58
C THR A 22 2.01 5.55 0.68
N LEU A 23 1.56 4.29 0.74
CA LEU A 23 2.07 3.20 -0.08
C LEU A 23 1.04 2.85 -1.16
N ASN A 24 1.51 2.74 -2.40
CA ASN A 24 0.70 2.53 -3.58
C ASN A 24 1.12 1.24 -4.30
N LEU A 25 0.14 0.58 -4.90
CA LEU A 25 0.34 -0.58 -5.74
C LEU A 25 0.32 -0.18 -7.21
N TYR A 26 1.29 -0.67 -7.95
CA TYR A 26 1.33 -0.62 -9.40
C TYR A 26 1.55 -2.02 -9.95
N GLY A 27 0.90 -2.35 -11.07
CA GLY A 27 0.95 -3.67 -11.69
C GLY A 27 1.00 -3.58 -13.21
N GLY A 28 0.82 -4.72 -13.87
CA GLY A 28 0.95 -4.84 -15.32
C GLY A 28 2.36 -5.23 -15.73
N ALA A 29 2.56 -5.50 -17.02
CA ALA A 29 3.85 -5.94 -17.55
C ALA A 29 4.95 -4.90 -17.30
N ASP A 30 4.60 -3.62 -17.43
CA ASP A 30 5.50 -2.48 -17.28
C ASP A 30 5.38 -1.78 -15.91
N GLN A 31 4.56 -2.33 -15.00
CA GLN A 31 4.34 -1.77 -13.65
C GLN A 31 3.81 -0.32 -13.64
N ASP A 32 2.98 0.02 -14.63
CA ASP A 32 2.41 1.35 -14.85
C ASP A 32 0.90 1.43 -14.53
N GLN A 33 0.24 0.29 -14.35
CA GLN A 33 -1.17 0.26 -13.98
C GLN A 33 -1.31 0.50 -12.48
N TYR A 34 -1.91 1.62 -12.08
CA TYR A 34 -2.27 1.86 -10.68
C TYR A 34 -3.32 0.84 -10.20
N LEU A 35 -3.05 0.21 -9.05
CA LEU A 35 -3.87 -0.84 -8.43
C LEU A 35 -4.38 -0.47 -7.02
N GLY A 36 -4.13 0.77 -6.58
CA GLY A 36 -4.71 1.33 -5.37
C GLY A 36 -3.70 1.60 -4.27
N CYS A 37 -4.18 2.29 -3.23
CA CYS A 37 -3.43 2.65 -2.05
C CYS A 37 -3.53 1.52 -1.01
N LEU A 38 -2.36 1.06 -0.57
CA LEU A 38 -2.17 -0.08 0.32
C LEU A 38 -2.55 0.23 1.78
N ASN A 39 -2.38 1.47 2.21
CA ASN A 39 -2.57 1.90 3.60
C ASN A 39 -3.52 3.10 3.76
N CYS A 40 -4.33 3.40 2.75
CA CYS A 40 -5.39 4.41 2.83
C CYS A 40 -6.64 3.82 3.49
N ASP A 41 -7.49 4.68 4.05
CA ASP A 41 -8.67 4.25 4.78
C ASP A 41 -9.77 3.60 3.91
N THR A 42 -10.80 3.06 4.55
CA THR A 42 -11.92 2.37 3.90
C THR A 42 -12.85 3.29 3.11
N PHE A 43 -12.72 4.62 3.24
CA PHE A 43 -13.52 5.62 2.54
C PHE A 43 -12.77 6.26 1.38
N ASP A 44 -11.44 6.20 1.38
CA ASP A 44 -10.62 6.69 0.28
C ASP A 44 -10.95 5.96 -1.02
N ARG A 45 -11.17 6.73 -2.10
CA ARG A 45 -11.55 6.21 -3.44
C ARG A 45 -10.49 5.32 -4.08
N ASN A 46 -9.23 5.53 -3.71
CA ASN A 46 -8.08 4.81 -4.23
C ASN A 46 -7.70 3.61 -3.35
N SER A 47 -8.30 3.46 -2.16
CA SER A 47 -7.94 2.42 -1.21
C SER A 47 -8.31 1.01 -1.68
N ILE A 48 -7.40 0.06 -1.46
CA ILE A 48 -7.70 -1.37 -1.61
C ILE A 48 -8.69 -1.89 -0.55
N TRP A 49 -8.96 -1.09 0.49
CA TRP A 49 -9.87 -1.45 1.59
C TRP A 49 -11.28 -0.91 1.38
N ASN A 50 -11.48 -0.04 0.39
CA ASN A 50 -12.78 0.51 0.04
C ASN A 50 -13.55 -0.46 -0.87
N LYS A 51 -14.41 -1.29 -0.29
CA LYS A 51 -15.22 -2.29 -1.01
C LYS A 51 -16.16 -1.70 -2.07
N PHE A 52 -16.41 -0.40 -2.03
CA PHE A 52 -17.24 0.31 -3.01
C PHE A 52 -16.41 1.05 -4.06
N GLY A 53 -15.09 1.16 -3.88
CA GLY A 53 -14.17 1.83 -4.79
C GLY A 53 -13.56 0.91 -5.84
N ASP A 54 -12.90 1.49 -6.84
CA ASP A 54 -12.31 0.78 -7.97
C ASP A 54 -11.27 -0.28 -7.56
N TYR A 55 -10.56 -0.08 -6.45
CA TYR A 55 -9.41 -0.91 -6.06
C TYR A 55 -9.70 -1.86 -4.91
N GLY A 56 -10.76 -1.62 -4.14
CA GLY A 56 -11.23 -2.52 -3.08
C GLY A 56 -12.42 -3.40 -3.49
N ASN A 57 -13.17 -3.03 -4.54
CA ASN A 57 -14.34 -3.79 -4.98
C ASN A 57 -13.93 -5.12 -5.63
N ILE A 58 -14.46 -6.24 -5.13
CA ILE A 58 -14.17 -7.61 -5.60
C ILE A 58 -14.64 -7.90 -7.03
N LEU A 59 -15.47 -7.03 -7.62
CA LEU A 59 -15.97 -7.15 -8.99
C LEU A 59 -15.24 -6.22 -9.97
N SER A 60 -14.42 -5.29 -9.47
CA SER A 60 -13.69 -4.35 -10.31
C SER A 60 -12.52 -5.02 -11.04
N SER A 61 -12.31 -4.70 -12.31
CA SER A 61 -11.16 -5.21 -13.09
C SER A 61 -9.82 -4.66 -12.62
N LYS A 62 -9.80 -3.57 -11.86
CA LYS A 62 -8.58 -2.94 -11.30
C LYS A 62 -8.22 -3.46 -9.90
N SER A 63 -9.12 -4.20 -9.28
CA SER A 63 -8.98 -4.62 -7.89
C SER A 63 -8.14 -5.90 -7.79
N ILE A 64 -7.19 -5.90 -6.85
CA ILE A 64 -6.48 -7.12 -6.48
C ILE A 64 -7.41 -8.14 -5.82
N TRP A 65 -8.60 -7.75 -5.38
CA TRP A 65 -9.56 -8.67 -4.75
C TRP A 65 -10.49 -9.36 -5.73
N ASN A 66 -10.44 -9.01 -7.02
CA ASN A 66 -11.24 -9.65 -8.05
C ASN A 66 -10.61 -10.95 -8.53
N SER A 67 -11.10 -12.08 -8.02
CA SER A 67 -10.61 -13.42 -8.37
C SER A 67 -10.80 -13.81 -9.84
N ASN A 68 -11.65 -13.09 -10.58
CA ASN A 68 -11.85 -13.27 -12.02
C ASN A 68 -11.08 -12.23 -12.86
N GLY A 69 -10.40 -11.29 -12.21
CA GLY A 69 -9.67 -10.19 -12.86
C GLY A 69 -8.17 -10.47 -13.02
N ASN A 70 -7.53 -9.68 -13.86
CA ASN A 70 -6.09 -9.79 -14.13
C ASN A 70 -5.22 -9.58 -12.88
N TYR A 71 -5.67 -8.77 -11.93
CA TYR A 71 -4.87 -8.42 -10.75
C TYR A 71 -5.24 -9.17 -9.48
N GLY A 72 -6.30 -9.99 -9.50
CA GLY A 72 -6.74 -10.77 -8.34
C GLY A 72 -6.95 -12.26 -8.59
N SER A 73 -6.86 -12.74 -9.82
CA SER A 73 -6.92 -14.17 -10.13
C SER A 73 -5.65 -14.89 -9.71
N THR A 74 -5.77 -16.05 -9.07
CA THR A 74 -4.62 -16.92 -8.73
C THR A 74 -3.90 -17.50 -9.95
N LEU A 75 -4.55 -17.46 -11.11
CA LEU A 75 -4.01 -17.94 -12.39
C LEU A 75 -3.32 -16.83 -13.20
N SER A 76 -3.42 -15.57 -12.78
CA SER A 76 -2.85 -14.45 -13.52
C SER A 76 -1.40 -14.18 -13.14
N THR A 77 -0.57 -13.90 -14.14
CA THR A 77 0.82 -13.50 -13.95
C THR A 77 0.99 -12.12 -13.29
N TYR A 78 -0.07 -11.30 -13.28
CA TYR A 78 -0.09 -9.96 -12.69
C TYR A 78 -0.64 -9.92 -11.26
N SER A 79 -1.12 -11.06 -10.75
CA SER A 79 -1.80 -11.12 -9.46
C SER A 79 -0.79 -11.31 -8.33
N PRO A 80 -0.93 -10.60 -7.20
CA PRO A 80 -0.16 -10.87 -6.01
C PRO A 80 -0.48 -12.26 -5.42
N TRP A 81 -1.65 -12.83 -5.76
CA TRP A 81 -2.16 -14.11 -5.23
C TRP A 81 -1.82 -15.32 -6.12
N SER A 82 -0.98 -15.14 -7.14
CA SER A 82 -0.47 -16.28 -7.92
C SER A 82 0.89 -16.71 -7.38
N ASP A 83 1.03 -18.00 -7.08
CA ASP A 83 2.29 -18.62 -6.64
C ASP A 83 3.40 -18.55 -7.71
N TYR A 84 3.03 -18.24 -8.96
CA TYR A 84 3.95 -18.18 -10.10
C TYR A 84 3.84 -16.86 -10.87
N ALA A 85 3.36 -15.79 -10.22
CA ALA A 85 3.28 -14.46 -10.82
C ALA A 85 4.65 -14.02 -11.38
N SER A 86 4.72 -13.67 -12.66
CA SER A 86 5.95 -13.13 -13.26
C SER A 86 6.05 -11.61 -13.07
N TYR A 87 4.89 -10.93 -13.09
CA TYR A 87 4.75 -9.48 -13.00
C TYR A 87 3.82 -9.08 -11.85
N PRO A 88 4.09 -9.53 -10.60
CA PRO A 88 3.26 -9.15 -9.47
C PRO A 88 3.32 -7.63 -9.22
N PRO A 89 2.35 -7.07 -8.49
CA PRO A 89 2.34 -5.64 -8.17
C PRO A 89 3.55 -5.21 -7.35
N VAL A 90 4.09 -4.05 -7.66
CA VAL A 90 5.13 -3.36 -6.89
C VAL A 90 4.49 -2.44 -5.86
N ILE A 91 5.12 -2.34 -4.69
CA ILE A 91 4.78 -1.35 -3.67
C ILE A 91 5.75 -0.18 -3.79
N ILE A 92 5.22 1.03 -4.03
CA ILE A 92 6.00 2.27 -4.01
C ILE A 92 5.37 3.30 -3.08
N ASP A 93 6.18 4.22 -2.55
CA ASP A 93 5.65 5.41 -1.88
C ASP A 93 5.40 6.57 -2.84
N GLN A 94 5.02 7.73 -2.31
CA GLN A 94 4.76 8.95 -3.08
C GLN A 94 6.02 9.56 -3.71
N ASP A 95 7.20 9.27 -3.15
CA ASP A 95 8.49 9.74 -3.65
C ASP A 95 9.08 8.79 -4.72
N GLY A 96 8.41 7.66 -4.98
CA GLY A 96 8.84 6.63 -5.91
C GLY A 96 9.82 5.63 -5.33
N ASN A 97 10.00 5.60 -4.00
CA ASN A 97 10.86 4.62 -3.35
C ASN A 97 10.20 3.24 -3.44
N PHE A 98 10.99 2.24 -3.79
CA PHE A 98 10.55 0.86 -3.97
C PHE A 98 10.60 0.07 -2.66
N TYR A 99 9.48 -0.59 -2.32
CA TYR A 99 9.30 -1.37 -1.10
C TYR A 99 9.14 -2.88 -1.34
N GLY A 100 9.43 -3.34 -2.56
CA GLY A 100 9.32 -4.74 -2.94
C GLY A 100 8.02 -5.07 -3.68
N PHE A 101 7.95 -6.30 -4.18
CA PHE A 101 6.75 -6.85 -4.79
C PHE A 101 5.79 -7.43 -3.75
N LEU A 102 4.50 -7.13 -3.89
CA LEU A 102 3.42 -7.83 -3.18
C LEU A 102 3.17 -9.15 -3.92
N THR A 103 3.61 -10.29 -3.37
CA THR A 103 3.45 -11.58 -4.08
C THR A 103 3.56 -12.82 -3.19
N LEU A 104 2.72 -13.81 -3.49
CA LEU A 104 2.84 -15.18 -2.99
C LEU A 104 3.99 -15.95 -3.63
N ASN A 105 4.43 -15.59 -4.84
CA ASN A 105 5.52 -16.27 -5.53
C ASN A 105 6.82 -16.17 -4.72
N THR A 106 7.19 -17.27 -4.07
CA THR A 106 8.37 -17.36 -3.21
C THR A 106 9.69 -17.34 -3.98
N TYR A 107 9.65 -17.59 -5.29
CA TYR A 107 10.81 -17.54 -6.18
C TYR A 107 11.09 -16.15 -6.75
N LYS A 108 10.14 -15.21 -6.62
CA LYS A 108 10.34 -13.82 -7.04
C LYS A 108 11.41 -13.17 -6.16
N SER A 109 12.40 -12.52 -6.76
CA SER A 109 13.34 -11.67 -6.02
C SER A 109 12.64 -10.40 -5.53
N ASP A 110 13.20 -9.76 -4.52
CA ASP A 110 12.74 -8.44 -4.04
C ASP A 110 11.27 -8.42 -3.60
N ARG A 111 10.81 -9.52 -2.99
CA ARG A 111 9.53 -9.58 -2.30
C ARG A 111 9.53 -8.57 -1.16
N SER A 112 8.40 -7.91 -0.94
CA SER A 112 8.30 -6.94 0.13
C SER A 112 8.44 -7.60 1.51
N ASN A 113 9.25 -7.00 2.37
CA ASN A 113 9.36 -7.34 3.79
C ASN A 113 8.49 -6.45 4.68
N LEU A 114 7.62 -5.61 4.09
CA LEU A 114 6.65 -4.85 4.85
C LEU A 114 5.71 -5.81 5.58
N GLU A 115 5.49 -5.58 6.87
CA GLU A 115 4.58 -6.41 7.68
C GLU A 115 3.19 -6.48 7.05
N LEU A 116 2.67 -5.35 6.57
CA LEU A 116 1.38 -5.28 5.88
C LEU A 116 1.34 -6.16 4.62
N ALA A 117 2.41 -6.19 3.82
CA ALA A 117 2.49 -7.04 2.63
C ALA A 117 2.53 -8.52 3.01
N MET A 118 3.28 -8.87 4.05
CA MET A 118 3.32 -10.25 4.58
C MET A 118 1.96 -10.71 5.11
N ILE A 119 1.25 -9.83 5.83
CA ILE A 119 -0.11 -10.08 6.34
C ILE A 119 -1.08 -10.28 5.17
N LEU A 120 -1.05 -9.39 4.17
CA LEU A 120 -1.88 -9.51 2.98
C LEU A 120 -1.64 -10.86 2.29
N CYS A 121 -0.39 -11.22 2.01
CA CYS A 121 -0.05 -12.52 1.43
C CYS A 121 -0.58 -13.68 2.28
N LYS A 122 -0.37 -13.65 3.60
CA LYS A 122 -0.76 -14.74 4.49
C LYS A 122 -2.28 -14.89 4.64
N TYR A 123 -3.03 -13.79 4.64
CA TYR A 123 -4.45 -13.75 5.01
C TYR A 123 -5.37 -13.25 3.88
N HIS A 124 -4.90 -13.14 2.63
CA HIS A 124 -5.66 -12.55 1.51
C HIS A 124 -7.08 -13.14 1.34
N GLU A 125 -7.24 -14.46 1.50
CA GLU A 125 -8.56 -15.11 1.38
C GLU A 125 -9.54 -14.70 2.49
N ASP A 126 -9.06 -14.49 3.71
CA ASP A 126 -9.90 -14.01 4.82
C ASP A 126 -10.11 -12.50 4.76
N ILE A 127 -9.11 -11.76 4.29
CA ILE A 127 -9.18 -10.31 4.05
C ILE A 127 -10.24 -10.00 3.01
N LYS A 128 -10.23 -10.70 1.88
CA LYS A 128 -11.21 -10.55 0.78
C LYS A 128 -12.67 -10.73 1.25
N LYS A 129 -12.92 -11.57 2.26
CA LYS A 129 -14.27 -11.82 2.82
C LYS A 129 -14.77 -10.65 3.69
N ASP A 130 -13.87 -9.91 4.33
CA ASP A 130 -14.19 -8.83 5.27
C ASP A 130 -13.11 -7.74 5.27
N LEU A 131 -13.07 -6.93 4.21
CA LEU A 131 -12.07 -5.86 4.05
C LEU A 131 -12.13 -4.85 5.20
N SER A 132 -13.34 -4.44 5.60
CA SER A 132 -13.52 -3.42 6.63
C SER A 132 -13.11 -3.92 8.01
N GLY A 133 -13.50 -5.14 8.41
CA GLY A 133 -13.09 -5.68 9.70
C GLY A 133 -11.60 -5.99 9.77
N TRP A 134 -10.96 -6.41 8.67
CA TRP A 134 -9.50 -6.53 8.63
C TRP A 134 -8.79 -5.19 8.68
N TYR A 135 -9.31 -4.16 8.01
CA TYR A 135 -8.77 -2.81 8.12
C TYR A 135 -8.81 -2.32 9.57
N ASP A 136 -9.93 -2.51 10.28
CA ASP A 136 -10.05 -2.10 11.68
C ASP A 136 -9.03 -2.82 12.59
N ARG A 137 -8.82 -4.13 12.37
CA ARG A 137 -7.80 -4.91 13.09
C ARG A 137 -6.38 -4.38 12.88
N LEU A 138 -6.05 -4.03 11.65
CA LEU A 138 -4.69 -3.65 11.26
C LEU A 138 -4.35 -2.20 11.58
N PHE A 139 -5.32 -1.29 11.46
CA PHE A 139 -5.06 0.15 11.49
C PHE A 139 -5.76 0.88 12.65
N ARG A 140 -6.74 0.27 13.34
CA ARG A 140 -7.51 0.95 14.40
C ARG A 140 -7.43 0.29 15.77
N GLN A 141 -7.09 -1.00 15.83
CA GLN A 141 -6.99 -1.74 17.10
C GLN A 141 -5.66 -1.52 17.85
N TYR A 142 -4.66 -0.95 17.18
CA TYR A 142 -3.41 -0.49 17.79
C TYR A 142 -3.06 0.93 17.31
N PRO A 143 -3.69 1.98 17.86
CA PRO A 143 -3.18 3.32 17.69
C PRO A 143 -1.85 3.38 18.46
N TYR A 144 -0.74 3.62 17.74
CA TYR A 144 0.47 4.12 18.38
C TYR A 144 0.19 5.50 19.00
#